data_AF-A0A0F9PRU5-F1
#
_entry.id   AF-A0A0F9PRU5-F1
#
_cell.length_a   1.000
_cell.length_b   1.000
_cell.length_c   1.000
_cell.angle_alpha   90.00
_cell.angle_beta   90.00
_cell.angle_gamma   90.00
#
_symmetry.space_group_name_H-M   'P 1'
#
loop_
_entity.id
_entity.type
_entity.pdbx_description
1 polymer ?
#
loop_
_entity_poly.entity_id
_entity_poly.type
_entity_poly.pdbx_seq_one_letter_code
_entity_poly.pdbx_strand_id
1 'polypeptide(L)'
;MMRGFGIIAATLIGFFTTAQAEESIVLGLNQSEVSISTDFTGSEIIIFGAVKRETPIPEGPDLEVVVTVSGPSKPVIVRRKEKKFGIWVNTDAVEVDRAPSFYAVASSGPLQDVLNRIEDLRYKVSVPRAIRSVGAPMSIKDSSAFTNALVRIRTTANQYQQYESGVTVDQQT
;
A
#
# COMPACT_ATOMS: atom_id res chain seq x y z
N MET A 1 -18.65 44.13 59.62
CA MET A 1 -18.75 42.69 59.94
C MET A 1 -19.07 41.92 58.66
N MET A 2 -18.28 40.87 58.43
CA MET A 2 -18.14 39.98 57.26
C MET A 2 -19.17 40.04 56.11
N ARG A 3 -18.63 40.30 54.90
CA ARG A 3 -19.13 39.76 53.63
C ARG A 3 -18.06 38.82 53.08
N GLY A 4 -18.40 37.56 52.85
CA GLY A 4 -17.48 36.56 52.27
C GLY A 4 -18.30 35.46 51.60
N PHE A 5 -18.73 35.71 50.37
CA PHE A 5 -19.35 34.71 49.50
C PHE A 5 -18.25 33.77 49.00
N GLY A 6 -18.38 32.48 49.31
CA GLY A 6 -17.47 31.43 48.82
C GLY A 6 -17.62 31.26 47.31
N ILE A 7 -16.53 31.46 46.58
CA ILE A 7 -16.45 31.23 45.14
C ILE A 7 -16.22 29.73 44.91
N ILE A 8 -17.16 29.11 44.18
CA ILE A 8 -17.08 27.76 43.65
C ILE A 8 -15.93 27.72 42.63
N ALA A 9 -14.87 26.97 42.93
CA ALA A 9 -13.81 26.67 41.97
C ALA A 9 -14.29 25.55 41.03
N ALA A 10 -14.80 25.94 39.86
CA ALA A 10 -15.10 25.02 38.77
C ALA A 10 -13.80 24.71 38.00
N THR A 11 -13.24 23.53 38.24
CA THR A 11 -12.06 23.01 37.54
C THR A 11 -12.45 22.65 36.10
N LEU A 12 -12.15 23.55 35.16
CA LEU A 12 -12.23 23.32 33.71
C LEU A 12 -11.07 22.42 33.28
N ILE A 13 -11.35 21.12 33.13
CA ILE A 13 -10.45 20.17 32.45
C ILE A 13 -10.57 20.46 30.95
N GLY A 14 -9.63 21.23 30.42
CA GLY A 14 -9.50 21.47 28.99
C GLY A 14 -9.11 20.18 28.27
N PHE A 15 -10.03 19.66 27.46
CA PHE A 15 -9.70 18.68 26.43
C PHE A 15 -8.81 19.36 25.38
N PHE A 16 -7.49 19.16 25.47
CA PHE A 16 -6.60 19.45 24.36
C PHE A 16 -6.80 18.39 23.28
N THR A 17 -7.72 18.64 22.36
CA THR A 17 -7.75 17.95 21.08
C THR A 17 -6.56 18.44 20.27
N THR A 18 -5.54 17.59 20.11
CA THR A 18 -4.46 17.83 19.15
C THR A 18 -5.07 17.85 17.75
N ALA A 19 -5.24 19.03 17.16
CA ALA A 19 -5.57 19.15 15.75
C ALA A 19 -4.41 18.54 14.95
N GLN A 20 -4.66 17.42 14.28
CA GLN A 20 -3.68 16.91 13.32
C GLN A 20 -3.62 17.92 12.16
N ALA A 21 -2.42 18.44 11.90
CA ALA A 21 -2.18 19.32 10.76
C ALA A 21 -2.56 18.57 9.48
N GLU A 22 -3.37 19.23 8.64
CA GLU A 22 -3.83 18.68 7.38
C GLU A 22 -2.72 18.82 6.34
N GLU A 23 -2.10 17.69 5.97
CA GLU A 23 -1.11 17.65 4.89
C GLU A 23 -1.82 17.39 3.56
N SER A 24 -1.53 18.22 2.55
CA SER A 24 -2.12 18.06 1.22
C SER A 24 -1.03 17.75 0.20
N ILE A 25 -1.28 16.75 -0.64
CA ILE A 25 -0.34 16.33 -1.68
C ILE A 25 -0.84 16.85 -3.02
N VAL A 26 0.00 17.63 -3.71
CA VAL A 26 -0.22 18.02 -5.10
C VAL A 26 0.61 17.10 -5.97
N LEU A 27 -0.04 16.29 -6.81
CA LEU A 27 0.61 15.33 -7.69
C LEU A 27 0.51 15.77 -9.15
N GLY A 28 1.61 15.66 -9.88
CA GLY A 28 1.70 15.80 -11.33
C GLY A 28 2.23 14.52 -11.97
N LEU A 29 1.72 14.18 -13.14
CA LEU A 29 2.19 13.06 -13.96
C LEU A 29 2.71 13.62 -15.28
N ASN A 30 3.93 13.22 -15.69
CA ASN A 30 4.49 13.67 -16.97
C ASN A 30 3.66 13.14 -18.17
N GLN A 31 3.05 11.96 -18.02
CA GLN A 31 2.21 11.35 -19.04
C GLN A 31 0.99 10.70 -18.37
N SER A 32 -0.19 11.28 -18.56
CA SER A 32 -1.45 10.79 -17.98
C SER A 32 -2.14 9.70 -18.81
N GLU A 33 -1.69 9.47 -20.04
CA GLU A 33 -2.26 8.49 -20.97
C GLU A 33 -1.16 7.86 -21.83
N VAL A 34 -1.13 6.53 -21.89
CA VAL A 34 -0.20 5.76 -22.72
C VAL A 34 -1.03 4.98 -23.74
N SER A 35 -0.85 5.29 -25.03
CA SER A 35 -1.46 4.53 -26.12
C SER A 35 -0.64 3.26 -26.41
N ILE A 36 -1.27 2.08 -26.35
CA ILE A 36 -0.62 0.80 -26.65
C ILE A 36 -0.88 0.43 -28.11
N SER A 37 0.15 0.52 -28.96
CA SER A 37 0.16 0.10 -30.37
C SER A 37 0.98 -1.19 -30.58
N THR A 38 0.96 -1.74 -31.79
CA THR A 38 1.66 -3.00 -32.16
C THR A 38 3.19 -2.95 -32.03
N ASP A 39 3.76 -1.76 -31.91
CA ASP A 39 5.18 -1.45 -31.70
C ASP A 39 5.49 -0.98 -30.27
N PHE A 40 4.55 -1.13 -29.33
CA PHE A 40 4.75 -0.74 -27.94
C PHE A 40 5.85 -1.56 -27.25
N THR A 41 6.97 -0.92 -26.92
CA THR A 41 8.12 -1.53 -26.22
C THR A 41 8.11 -1.31 -24.71
N GLY A 42 7.09 -0.64 -24.17
CA GLY A 42 7.00 -0.21 -22.77
C GLY A 42 6.85 1.32 -22.65
N SER A 43 6.37 1.77 -21.48
CA SER A 43 6.24 3.19 -21.14
C SER A 43 6.85 3.44 -19.77
N GLU A 44 7.63 4.51 -19.65
CA GLU A 44 8.16 5.00 -18.38
C GLU A 44 7.19 6.03 -17.79
N ILE A 45 6.79 5.84 -16.53
CA ILE A 45 5.91 6.78 -15.82
C ILE A 45 6.77 7.53 -14.81
N ILE A 46 6.90 8.84 -15.00
CA ILE A 46 7.56 9.72 -14.04
C ILE A 46 6.50 10.49 -13.25
N ILE A 47 6.58 10.36 -11.93
CA ILE A 47 5.64 10.92 -10.97
C ILE A 47 6.39 11.99 -10.18
N PHE A 48 5.87 13.21 -10.19
CA PHE A 48 6.41 14.33 -9.42
C PHE A 48 5.31 14.88 -8.52
N GLY A 49 5.68 15.39 -7.36
CA GLY A 49 4.70 15.98 -6.46
C GLY A 49 5.35 16.94 -5.48
N ALA A 50 4.51 17.73 -4.84
CA ALA A 50 4.88 18.57 -3.72
C ALA A 50 3.93 18.27 -2.55
N VAL A 51 4.49 18.21 -1.34
CA VAL A 51 3.69 18.15 -0.13
C VAL A 51 3.57 19.56 0.40
N LYS A 52 2.34 20.07 0.43
CA LYS A 52 2.04 21.40 0.92
C LYS A 52 1.54 21.30 2.35
N ARG A 53 2.18 22.05 3.25
CA ARG A 53 1.79 22.16 4.65
C ARG A 53 1.40 23.61 4.98
N GLU A 54 0.36 23.78 5.78
CA GLU A 54 -0.07 25.10 6.31
C GLU A 54 0.51 25.36 7.72
N THR A 55 1.27 24.40 8.26
CA THR A 55 1.90 24.44 9.58
C THR A 55 3.41 24.25 9.47
N PRO A 56 4.21 24.70 10.45
CA PRO A 56 5.65 24.44 10.48
C PRO A 56 5.98 22.96 10.38
N ILE A 57 7.18 22.66 9.89
CA ILE A 57 7.69 21.28 9.81
C ILE A 57 7.71 20.69 11.23
N PRO A 58 7.03 19.55 11.47
CA PRO A 58 7.07 18.90 12.77
C PRO A 58 8.52 18.60 13.18
N GLU A 59 8.85 18.79 14.46
CA GLU A 59 10.11 18.25 14.99
C GLU A 59 10.00 16.72 14.99
N GLY A 60 10.75 16.05 14.11
CA GLY A 60 10.59 14.61 13.91
C GLY A 60 11.40 14.08 12.73
N PRO A 61 11.21 12.80 12.36
CA PRO A 61 11.82 12.21 11.18
C PRO A 61 11.34 12.93 9.91
N ASP A 62 12.19 12.88 8.88
CA ASP A 62 11.87 13.45 7.58
C ASP A 62 10.59 12.86 7.00
N LEU A 63 9.92 13.65 6.15
CA LEU A 63 8.74 13.19 5.42
C LEU A 63 9.11 12.04 4.48
N GLU A 64 8.36 10.94 4.59
CA GLU A 64 8.53 9.77 3.73
C GLU A 64 7.33 9.59 2.81
N VAL A 65 7.58 9.07 1.61
CA VAL A 65 6.59 8.96 0.55
C VAL A 65 6.58 7.56 -0.01
N VAL A 66 5.38 7.00 -0.19
CA VAL A 66 5.15 5.73 -0.88
C VAL A 66 4.23 5.96 -2.07
N VAL A 67 4.65 5.47 -3.22
CA VAL A 67 3.89 5.52 -4.47
C VAL A 67 3.56 4.10 -4.91
N THR A 68 2.30 3.87 -5.23
CA THR A 68 1.82 2.56 -5.67
C THR A 68 1.17 2.67 -7.03
N VAL A 69 1.58 1.82 -7.96
CA VAL A 69 0.98 1.70 -9.30
C VAL A 69 0.28 0.35 -9.39
N SER A 70 -1.03 0.37 -9.66
CA SER A 70 -1.83 -0.85 -9.78
C SER A 70 -2.50 -0.93 -11.15
N GLY A 71 -2.35 -2.07 -11.81
CA GLY A 71 -3.15 -2.43 -12.97
C GLY A 71 -4.57 -2.89 -12.58
N PRO A 72 -5.43 -3.16 -13.57
CA PRO A 72 -6.77 -3.68 -13.34
C PRO A 72 -6.76 -4.95 -12.49
N SER A 73 -7.56 -4.97 -11.43
CA SER A 73 -7.70 -6.14 -10.56
C SER A 73 -8.74 -7.09 -11.10
N LYS A 74 -8.36 -8.37 -11.28
CA LYS A 74 -9.23 -9.42 -11.81
C LYS A 74 -9.12 -10.69 -10.95
N PRO A 75 -10.17 -11.54 -10.93
CA PRO A 75 -10.08 -12.87 -10.36
C PRO A 75 -9.08 -13.73 -11.10
N VAL A 76 -8.32 -14.57 -10.39
CA VAL A 76 -7.38 -15.53 -10.98
C VAL A 76 -7.43 -16.88 -10.26
N ILE A 77 -7.31 -17.97 -11.01
CA ILE A 77 -7.26 -19.32 -10.45
C ILE A 77 -5.79 -19.76 -10.33
N VAL A 78 -5.34 -19.99 -9.10
CA VAL A 78 -4.02 -20.52 -8.79
C VAL A 78 -4.12 -22.04 -8.64
N ARG A 79 -3.29 -22.78 -9.39
CA ARG A 79 -3.27 -24.25 -9.35
C ARG A 79 -2.00 -24.78 -8.72
N ARG A 80 -2.13 -25.77 -7.85
CA ARG A 80 -1.02 -26.52 -7.29
C ARG A 80 -0.68 -27.69 -8.20
N LYS A 81 0.58 -27.79 -8.61
CA LYS A 81 1.11 -28.97 -9.31
C LYS A 81 1.82 -29.88 -8.32
N GLU A 82 1.50 -31.16 -8.37
CA GLU A 82 2.22 -32.21 -7.64
C GLU A 82 2.56 -33.35 -8.57
N LYS A 83 3.62 -34.09 -8.24
CA LYS A 83 4.00 -35.29 -8.97
C LYS A 83 3.22 -36.47 -8.40
N LYS A 84 2.31 -37.05 -9.18
CA LYS A 84 1.58 -38.28 -8.85
C LYS A 84 1.95 -39.34 -9.87
N PHE A 85 2.30 -40.55 -9.42
CA PHE A 85 2.67 -41.67 -10.30
C PHE A 85 3.72 -41.31 -11.37
N GLY A 86 4.68 -40.44 -11.03
CA GLY A 86 5.75 -40.02 -11.95
C GLY A 86 5.42 -38.85 -12.89
N ILE A 87 4.18 -38.37 -12.96
CA ILE A 87 3.76 -37.26 -13.82
C ILE A 87 3.30 -36.05 -13.01
N TRP A 88 3.43 -34.84 -13.58
CA TRP A 88 2.91 -33.62 -12.97
C TRP A 88 1.42 -33.46 -13.25
N VAL A 89 0.62 -33.34 -12.20
CA VAL A 89 -0.82 -33.12 -12.28
C VAL A 89 -1.21 -31.91 -11.43
N ASN A 90 -2.24 -31.18 -11.84
CA ASN A 90 -2.84 -30.16 -11.01
C ASN A 90 -3.71 -30.85 -9.96
N THR A 91 -3.33 -30.80 -8.69
CA THR A 91 -4.05 -31.49 -7.59
C THR A 91 -5.11 -30.60 -6.98
N ASP A 92 -4.80 -29.32 -6.78
CA ASP A 92 -5.67 -28.36 -6.12
C ASP A 92 -5.78 -27.07 -6.94
N ALA A 93 -6.89 -26.35 -6.74
CA ALA A 93 -7.12 -25.03 -7.31
C ALA A 93 -7.78 -24.12 -6.27
N VAL A 94 -7.30 -22.88 -6.18
CA VAL A 94 -7.89 -21.81 -5.38
C VAL A 94 -8.14 -20.62 -6.27
N GLU A 95 -9.33 -20.04 -6.16
CA GLU A 95 -9.63 -18.75 -6.75
C GLU A 95 -9.16 -17.62 -5.83
N VAL A 96 -8.51 -16.62 -6.43
CA VAL A 96 -8.11 -15.38 -5.79
C VAL A 96 -8.98 -14.30 -6.39
N ASP A 97 -9.92 -13.75 -5.62
CA ASP A 97 -10.97 -12.86 -6.12
C ASP A 97 -10.43 -11.57 -6.74
N ARG A 98 -9.36 -11.02 -6.15
CA ARG A 98 -8.75 -9.77 -6.61
C ARG A 98 -7.25 -9.87 -6.57
N ALA A 99 -6.64 -9.85 -7.74
CA ALA A 99 -5.20 -9.75 -7.88
C ALA A 99 -4.86 -8.79 -9.04
N PRO A 100 -4.30 -7.59 -8.75
CA PRO A 100 -3.90 -6.62 -9.78
C PRO A 100 -3.04 -7.24 -10.89
N SER A 101 -3.32 -7.00 -12.16
CA SER A 101 -2.52 -7.57 -13.27
C SER A 101 -1.05 -7.12 -13.24
N PHE A 102 -0.79 -5.95 -12.68
CA PHE A 102 0.51 -5.37 -12.41
C PHE A 102 0.43 -4.62 -11.07
N TYR A 103 1.51 -4.62 -10.30
CA TYR A 103 1.57 -3.90 -9.03
C TYR A 103 3.02 -3.53 -8.69
N ALA A 104 3.31 -2.23 -8.60
CA ALA A 104 4.62 -1.74 -8.22
C ALA A 104 4.49 -0.80 -7.03
N VAL A 105 5.39 -0.94 -6.06
CA VAL A 105 5.49 -0.07 -4.88
C VAL A 105 6.87 0.56 -4.90
N ALA A 106 6.93 1.89 -4.83
CA ALA A 106 8.17 2.64 -4.66
C ALA A 106 8.08 3.44 -3.37
N SER A 107 9.11 3.39 -2.52
CA SER A 107 9.16 4.12 -1.25
C SER A 107 10.44 4.96 -1.14
N SER A 108 10.41 6.02 -0.34
CA SER A 108 11.59 6.87 -0.09
C SER A 108 12.66 6.16 0.76
N GLY A 109 12.23 5.28 1.65
CA GLY A 109 13.09 4.41 2.48
C GLY A 109 12.66 2.94 2.42
N PRO A 110 13.20 2.08 3.30
CA PRO A 110 12.75 0.70 3.44
C PRO A 110 11.26 0.65 3.80
N LEU A 111 10.46 -0.15 3.07
CA LEU A 111 9.00 -0.06 3.16
C LEU A 111 8.45 -0.33 4.56
N GLN A 112 9.11 -1.21 5.32
CA GLN A 112 8.75 -1.54 6.71
C GLN A 112 8.96 -0.39 7.71
N ASP A 113 9.85 0.55 7.38
CA ASP A 113 10.16 1.71 8.23
C ASP A 113 9.23 2.87 7.85
N VAL A 114 8.98 3.04 6.54
CA VAL A 114 8.10 4.08 6.00
C VAL A 114 6.63 3.84 6.25
N LEU A 115 6.18 2.58 6.11
CA LEU A 115 4.77 2.25 6.16
C LEU A 115 4.43 1.45 7.42
N ASN A 116 3.69 2.11 8.32
CA ASN A 116 3.15 1.43 9.49
C ASN A 116 2.20 0.30 9.06
N ARG A 117 2.31 -0.86 9.72
CA ARG A 117 1.42 -2.02 9.54
C ARG A 117 -0.07 -1.68 9.61
N ILE A 118 -0.47 -0.73 10.47
CA ILE A 118 -1.87 -0.30 10.60
C ILE A 118 -2.32 0.41 9.32
N GLU A 119 -1.48 1.29 8.77
CA GLU A 119 -1.76 1.98 7.53
C GLU A 119 -1.75 1.02 6.35
N ASP A 120 -0.83 0.07 6.32
CA ASP A 120 -0.81 -0.95 5.29
C ASP A 120 -2.08 -1.83 5.30
N LEU A 121 -2.66 -2.11 6.48
CA LEU A 121 -3.96 -2.78 6.56
C LEU A 121 -5.10 -1.94 6.01
N ARG A 122 -5.04 -0.61 6.21
CA ARG A 122 -6.06 0.34 5.75
C ARG A 122 -5.98 0.57 4.25
N TYR A 123 -4.79 0.84 3.73
CA TYR A 123 -4.55 1.29 2.36
C TYR A 123 -4.07 0.16 1.43
N LYS A 124 -3.66 -0.99 1.96
CA LYS A 124 -3.27 -2.19 1.20
C LYS A 124 -2.14 -1.90 0.20
N VAL A 125 -1.07 -1.30 0.69
CA VAL A 125 0.07 -0.83 -0.10
C VAL A 125 1.06 -1.95 -0.37
N SER A 126 1.28 -2.86 0.59
CA SER A 126 2.17 -4.00 0.35
C SER A 126 1.55 -5.02 -0.62
N VAL A 127 2.41 -5.65 -1.43
CA VAL A 127 2.01 -6.64 -2.43
C VAL A 127 1.08 -7.73 -1.85
N PRO A 128 1.36 -8.34 -0.68
CA PRO A 128 0.47 -9.38 -0.15
C PRO A 128 -0.91 -8.84 0.24
N ARG A 129 -1.01 -7.58 0.67
CA ARG A 129 -2.28 -6.95 1.09
C ARG A 129 -3.11 -6.41 -0.08
N ALA A 130 -2.47 -6.08 -1.20
CA ALA A 130 -3.13 -5.73 -2.44
C ALA A 130 -3.92 -6.90 -3.06
N ILE A 131 -3.57 -8.13 -2.69
CA ILE A 131 -4.24 -9.35 -3.13
C ILE A 131 -5.33 -9.73 -2.12
N ARG A 132 -6.53 -9.99 -2.65
CA ARG A 132 -7.64 -10.54 -1.86
C ARG A 132 -7.95 -11.94 -2.37
N SER A 133 -7.80 -12.91 -1.47
CA SER A 133 -8.29 -14.27 -1.64
C SER A 133 -9.20 -14.57 -0.44
N VAL A 134 -10.50 -14.53 -0.67
CA VAL A 134 -11.52 -14.98 0.28
C VAL A 134 -12.21 -16.20 -0.35
N GLY A 135 -12.48 -17.25 0.44
CA GLY A 135 -13.26 -18.39 -0.07
C GLY A 135 -12.45 -19.54 -0.70
N ALA A 136 -11.23 -19.80 -0.22
CA ALA A 136 -10.59 -21.08 -0.50
C ALA A 136 -11.50 -22.26 -0.02
N PRO A 137 -11.63 -23.35 -0.80
CA PRO A 137 -12.40 -24.52 -0.39
C PRO A 137 -12.00 -25.03 1.01
N MET A 138 -12.98 -25.44 1.82
CA MET A 138 -12.76 -25.95 3.19
C MET A 138 -11.82 -27.16 3.26
N SER A 139 -11.64 -27.89 2.16
CA SER A 139 -10.69 -29.00 2.04
C SER A 139 -9.23 -28.55 2.02
N ILE A 140 -8.96 -27.28 1.71
CA ILE A 140 -7.61 -26.72 1.59
C ILE A 140 -7.20 -26.12 2.94
N LYS A 141 -6.25 -26.79 3.59
CA LYS A 141 -5.73 -26.39 4.91
C LYS A 141 -4.88 -25.13 4.88
N ASP A 142 -4.20 -24.87 3.76
CA ASP A 142 -3.30 -23.73 3.60
C ASP A 142 -3.65 -22.93 2.34
N SER A 143 -4.63 -22.04 2.48
CA SER A 143 -5.01 -21.09 1.43
C SER A 143 -3.92 -20.03 1.21
N SER A 144 -3.15 -19.68 2.25
CA SER A 144 -2.10 -18.66 2.20
C SER A 144 -0.97 -19.04 1.23
N ALA A 145 -0.65 -20.34 1.12
CA ALA A 145 0.30 -20.85 0.14
C ALA A 145 -0.06 -20.50 -1.31
N PHE A 146 -1.35 -20.42 -1.66
CA PHE A 146 -1.78 -20.05 -3.01
C PHE A 146 -1.55 -18.56 -3.29
N THR A 147 -1.85 -17.70 -2.32
CA THR A 147 -1.54 -16.26 -2.40
C THR A 147 -0.02 -16.05 -2.51
N ASN A 148 0.77 -16.71 -1.66
CA ASN A 148 2.24 -16.62 -1.70
C ASN A 148 2.80 -17.15 -3.03
N ALA A 149 2.23 -18.23 -3.57
CA ALA A 149 2.61 -18.74 -4.89
C ALA A 149 2.28 -17.74 -6.00
N LEU A 150 1.12 -17.08 -5.95
CA LEU A 150 0.74 -16.05 -6.90
C LEU A 150 1.70 -14.86 -6.85
N VAL A 151 2.00 -14.36 -5.64
CA VAL A 151 2.99 -13.28 -5.44
C VAL A 151 4.32 -13.68 -6.08
N ARG A 152 4.85 -14.85 -5.72
CA ARG A 152 6.12 -15.36 -6.25
C ARG A 152 6.13 -15.44 -7.78
N ILE A 153 5.08 -16.00 -8.39
CA ILE A 153 4.98 -16.14 -9.85
C ILE A 153 4.99 -14.77 -10.52
N ARG A 154 4.21 -13.81 -9.99
CA ARG A 154 4.11 -12.46 -10.55
C ARG A 154 5.39 -11.65 -10.33
N THR A 155 6.05 -11.79 -9.19
CA THR A 155 7.36 -11.19 -8.95
C THR A 155 8.41 -11.75 -9.91
N THR A 156 8.44 -13.07 -10.12
CA THR A 156 9.36 -13.71 -11.09
C THR A 156 9.11 -13.21 -12.52
N ALA A 157 7.85 -12.90 -12.85
CA ALA A 157 7.45 -12.35 -14.13
C ALA A 157 7.61 -10.82 -14.24
N ASN A 158 8.24 -10.15 -13.25
CA ASN A 158 8.37 -8.69 -13.17
C ASN A 158 7.03 -7.93 -13.18
N GLN A 159 5.93 -8.58 -12.82
CA GLN A 159 4.61 -7.95 -12.71
C GLN A 159 4.38 -7.33 -11.34
N TYR A 160 5.00 -7.91 -10.31
CA TYR A 160 5.00 -7.39 -8.95
C TYR A 160 6.40 -6.94 -8.56
N GLN A 161 6.55 -5.66 -8.27
CA GLN A 161 7.83 -5.01 -8.03
C GLN A 161 7.78 -4.17 -6.75
N GLN A 162 8.90 -4.14 -6.04
CA GLN A 162 9.09 -3.30 -4.88
C GLN A 162 10.44 -2.59 -5.02
N TYR A 163 10.40 -1.28 -5.01
CA TYR A 163 11.55 -0.39 -5.17
C TYR A 163 11.75 0.39 -3.89
N GLU A 164 12.60 -0.13 -3.02
CA GLU A 164 13.05 0.61 -1.84
C GLU A 164 13.98 1.73 -2.29
N SER A 165 13.81 2.91 -1.69
CA SER A 165 14.50 4.14 -2.13
C SER A 165 14.27 4.49 -3.61
N GLY A 166 13.10 4.11 -4.15
CA GLY A 166 12.66 4.48 -5.49
C GLY A 166 12.05 5.87 -5.58
N VAL A 167 11.83 6.54 -4.45
CA VAL A 167 11.30 7.91 -4.37
C VAL A 167 12.36 8.81 -3.72
N THR A 168 12.65 9.95 -4.35
CA THR A 168 13.52 10.98 -3.78
C THR A 168 12.68 12.14 -3.27
N VAL A 169 12.98 12.61 -2.06
CA VAL A 169 12.30 13.76 -1.42
C VAL A 169 13.35 14.84 -1.20
N ASP A 170 13.41 15.81 -2.12
CA ASP A 170 14.49 16.82 -2.13
C ASP A 170 14.19 18.06 -1.26
N GLN A 171 12.92 18.42 -1.07
CA GLN A 171 12.54 19.64 -0.36
C GLN A 171 11.22 19.48 0.39
N GLN A 172 11.25 19.84 1.69
CA GLN A 172 10.07 19.99 2.53
C GLN A 172 9.83 21.50 2.69
N THR A 173 8.65 21.99 2.28
CA THR A 173 8.27 23.41 2.35
C THR A 173 6.97 23.61 3.09
#